data_AF-A0A519ZY97-F1
#
_entry.id   AF-A0A519ZY97-F1
#
_cell.length_a   1.000
_cell.length_b   1.000
_cell.length_c   1.000
_cell.angle_alpha   90.00
_cell.angle_beta   90.00
_cell.angle_gamma   90.00
#
_symmetry.space_group_name_H-M   'P 1'
#
loop_
_entity.id
_entity.type
_entity.pdbx_description
1 polymer ?
#
loop_
_entity_poly.entity_id
_entity_poly.type
_entity_poly.pdbx_seq_one_letter_code
_entity_poly.pdbx_strand_id
1 'polypeptide(L)'
;MLLYGLALKFPAFLSPVVPVPEEMDGFLYSLLLRWLSAPGSSFPLLYSIISFLLVYQQAVALNNIVNKHKLTQRPSYLTGMAYLLITSLFSEWEILSSPTIVNTLMIWVLGQMCTIHNSTKPKTILFNIGMAIGLASFFYFPTVVFYLLVMLGIFITRPFALPEWLVVLLGGITPYY
;
A
#
# COMPACT_ATOMS: atom_id res chain seq x y z
N MET A 1 -9.93 1.79 17.76
CA MET A 1 -8.90 1.29 16.82
C MET A 1 -7.56 1.99 17.05
N LEU A 2 -7.50 3.33 17.11
CA LEU A 2 -6.25 4.05 17.37
C LEU A 2 -5.57 3.66 18.69
N LEU A 3 -6.30 3.67 19.82
CA LEU A 3 -5.75 3.26 21.12
C LEU A 3 -5.23 1.81 21.11
N TYR A 4 -5.89 0.93 20.38
CA TYR A 4 -5.48 -0.47 20.21
C TYR A 4 -4.17 -0.59 19.41
N GLY A 5 -4.06 0.16 18.31
CA GLY A 5 -2.83 0.22 17.53
C GLY A 5 -1.64 0.77 18.32
N LEU A 6 -1.85 1.84 19.09
CA LEU A 6 -0.82 2.41 19.97
C LEU A 6 -0.36 1.41 21.03
N ALA A 7 -1.28 0.69 21.65
CA ALA A 7 -0.94 -0.33 22.65
C ALA A 7 -0.13 -1.48 22.04
N LEU A 8 -0.51 -1.96 20.86
CA LEU A 8 0.21 -3.03 20.17
C LEU A 8 1.60 -2.62 19.70
N LYS A 9 1.73 -1.42 19.13
CA LYS A 9 2.97 -0.94 18.52
C LYS A 9 3.88 -0.23 19.52
N PHE A 10 3.52 -0.24 20.81
CA PHE A 10 4.33 0.35 21.88
C PHE A 10 5.79 -0.16 21.90
N PRO A 11 6.06 -1.48 21.73
CA PRO A 11 7.44 -1.99 21.69
C PRO A 11 8.30 -1.37 20.58
N ALA A 12 7.70 -1.09 19.41
CA ALA A 12 8.40 -0.48 18.27
C ALA A 12 8.85 0.96 18.54
N PHE A 13 8.19 1.67 19.47
CA PHE A 13 8.62 2.99 19.93
C PHE A 13 9.76 2.91 20.96
N LEU A 14 9.84 1.83 21.73
CA LEU A 14 10.90 1.65 22.73
C LEU A 14 12.24 1.27 22.10
N SER A 15 12.21 0.54 20.98
CA SER A 15 13.40 0.09 20.24
C SER A 15 13.33 0.55 18.79
N PRO A 16 13.61 1.85 18.50
CA PRO A 16 13.54 2.36 17.15
C PRO A 16 14.63 1.71 16.28
N VAL A 17 14.20 1.09 15.19
CA VAL A 17 15.08 0.46 14.20
C VAL A 17 15.31 1.44 13.05
N VAL A 18 16.57 1.69 12.73
CA VAL A 18 16.94 2.50 11.57
C VAL A 18 16.78 1.64 10.30
N PRO A 19 16.06 2.10 9.28
CA PRO A 19 15.92 1.37 8.03
C PRO A 19 17.27 1.13 7.36
N VAL A 20 17.49 -0.10 6.89
CA VAL A 20 18.67 -0.49 6.11
C VAL A 20 18.25 -0.60 4.64
N PRO A 21 19.00 -0.02 3.69
CA PRO A 21 18.69 -0.18 2.27
C PRO A 21 18.80 -1.65 1.83
N GLU A 22 17.80 -2.14 1.11
CA GLU A 22 17.81 -3.46 0.48
C GLU A 22 18.14 -3.36 -1.02
N GLU A 23 18.62 -4.46 -1.61
CA GLU A 23 19.01 -4.50 -3.04
C GLU A 23 17.85 -4.22 -4.00
N MET A 24 16.61 -4.50 -3.57
CA MET A 24 15.40 -4.34 -4.38
C MET A 24 14.72 -2.97 -4.20
N ASP A 25 15.32 -2.09 -3.39
CA ASP A 25 14.82 -0.74 -3.16
C ASP A 25 14.99 0.12 -4.41
N GLY A 26 13.90 0.79 -4.79
CA GLY A 26 13.89 1.71 -5.90
C GLY A 26 14.48 3.07 -5.57
N PHE A 27 14.74 3.86 -6.61
CA PHE A 27 15.34 5.18 -6.51
C PHE A 27 14.55 6.15 -5.61
N LEU A 28 13.22 6.15 -5.64
CA LEU A 28 12.43 7.06 -4.81
C LEU A 28 12.54 6.72 -3.32
N TYR A 29 12.66 5.44 -2.98
CA TYR A 29 12.85 5.03 -1.59
C TYR A 29 14.23 5.44 -1.06
N SER A 30 15.29 5.22 -1.85
CA SER A 30 16.64 5.67 -1.45
C SER A 30 16.74 7.20 -1.33
N LEU A 31 16.08 7.95 -2.21
CA LEU A 31 15.97 9.41 -2.10
C LEU A 31 15.22 9.82 -0.82
N LEU A 32 14.11 9.15 -0.50
CA LEU A 32 13.34 9.37 0.72
C LEU A 32 14.20 9.11 1.96
N LEU A 33 14.92 7.99 2.01
CA LEU A 33 15.83 7.67 3.11
C LEU A 33 16.93 8.71 3.28
N ARG A 34 17.52 9.20 2.18
CA ARG A 34 18.54 10.27 2.23
C ARG A 34 17.98 11.59 2.74
N TRP A 35 16.74 11.92 2.40
CA TRP A 35 16.08 13.11 2.94
C TRP A 35 15.76 12.95 4.42
N LEU A 36 15.39 11.72 4.82
CA LEU A 36 15.03 11.38 6.20
C LEU A 36 16.24 11.14 7.11
N SER A 37 17.42 10.87 6.54
CA SER A 37 18.62 10.56 7.32
C SER A 37 19.11 11.75 8.14
N ALA A 38 18.94 12.98 7.65
CA ALA A 38 19.33 14.20 8.37
C ALA A 38 18.53 14.43 9.68
N PRO A 39 17.19 14.41 9.67
CA PRO A 39 16.41 14.46 10.92
C PRO A 39 16.44 13.13 11.69
N GLY A 40 16.53 12.00 10.99
CA GLY A 40 16.46 10.66 11.58
C GLY A 40 17.69 10.25 12.39
N SER A 41 18.88 10.80 12.10
CA SER A 41 20.07 10.58 12.94
C SER A 41 19.94 11.20 14.33
N SER A 42 19.25 12.33 14.43
CA SER A 42 19.02 13.04 15.70
C SER A 42 17.82 12.48 16.46
N PHE A 43 16.82 11.94 15.76
CA PHE A 43 15.60 11.40 16.35
C PHE A 43 15.17 10.07 15.68
N PRO A 44 15.73 8.93 16.09
CA PRO A 44 15.41 7.62 15.51
C PRO A 44 13.93 7.22 15.63
N LEU A 45 13.23 7.75 16.65
CA LEU A 45 11.80 7.54 16.85
C LEU A 45 10.94 7.99 15.65
N LEU A 46 11.48 8.91 14.83
CA LEU A 46 10.82 9.39 13.62
C LEU A 46 10.46 8.24 12.67
N TYR A 47 11.35 7.27 12.48
CA TYR A 47 11.12 6.13 11.60
C TYR A 47 9.99 5.25 12.12
N SER A 48 9.96 4.96 13.43
CA SER A 48 8.89 4.20 14.07
C SER A 48 7.54 4.92 13.97
N ILE A 49 7.51 6.25 14.14
CA ILE A 49 6.28 7.05 13.98
C ILE A 49 5.75 6.99 12.55
N ILE A 50 6.61 7.20 11.55
CA ILE A 50 6.20 7.16 10.14
C ILE A 50 5.68 5.78 9.77
N SER A 51 6.40 4.72 10.17
CA SER A 51 5.97 3.35 9.93
C SER A 51 4.62 3.04 10.59
N PHE A 52 4.46 3.43 11.86
CA PHE A 52 3.18 3.27 12.56
C PHE A 52 2.03 3.99 11.83
N LEU A 53 2.24 5.23 11.37
CA LEU A 53 1.23 5.98 10.64
C LEU A 53 0.85 5.30 9.32
N LEU A 54 1.83 4.76 8.58
CA LEU A 54 1.58 4.01 7.35
C LEU A 54 0.75 2.75 7.64
N VAL A 55 1.18 1.90 8.57
CA VAL A 55 0.47 0.66 8.92
C VAL A 55 -0.93 0.95 9.48
N TYR A 56 -1.09 2.03 10.26
CA TYR A 56 -2.39 2.46 10.75
C TYR A 56 -3.31 2.93 9.60
N GLN A 57 -2.79 3.72 8.66
CA GLN A 57 -3.53 4.14 7.48
C GLN A 57 -3.97 2.95 6.62
N GLN A 58 -3.09 1.96 6.43
CA GLN A 58 -3.39 0.70 5.74
C GLN A 58 -4.55 -0.05 6.42
N ALA A 59 -4.50 -0.17 7.74
CA ALA A 59 -5.54 -0.83 8.52
C ALA A 59 -6.90 -0.14 8.37
N VAL A 60 -6.92 1.20 8.42
CA VAL A 60 -8.13 2.01 8.22
C VAL A 60 -8.66 1.86 6.79
N ALA A 61 -7.79 1.92 5.78
CA ALA A 61 -8.15 1.78 4.38
C ALA A 61 -8.76 0.40 4.09
N LEU A 62 -8.14 -0.68 4.58
CA LEU A 62 -8.69 -2.04 4.46
C LEU A 62 -10.05 -2.17 5.15
N ASN A 63 -10.18 -1.65 6.37
CA ASN A 63 -11.45 -1.69 7.10
C ASN A 63 -12.56 -0.96 6.33
N ASN A 64 -12.23 0.18 5.72
CA ASN A 64 -13.17 0.95 4.91
C ASN A 64 -13.56 0.21 3.63
N ILE A 65 -12.64 -0.48 2.95
CA ILE A 65 -12.95 -1.30 1.77
C ILE A 65 -13.94 -2.41 2.16
N VAL A 66 -13.66 -3.18 3.21
CA VAL A 66 -14.54 -4.26 3.68
C VAL A 66 -15.94 -3.76 4.02
N ASN A 67 -16.03 -2.65 4.76
CA ASN A 67 -17.31 -2.07 5.16
C ASN A 67 -18.08 -1.49 3.96
N LYS A 68 -17.39 -0.80 3.04
CA LYS A 68 -17.99 -0.21 1.83
C LYS A 68 -18.58 -1.29 0.91
N HIS A 69 -17.89 -2.41 0.78
CA HIS A 69 -18.31 -3.53 -0.06
C HIS A 69 -19.18 -4.56 0.69
N LYS A 70 -19.57 -4.28 1.95
CA LYS A 70 -20.44 -5.12 2.79
C LYS A 70 -19.99 -6.59 2.83
N LEU A 71 -18.68 -6.82 2.93
CA LEU A 71 -18.11 -8.17 2.99
C LEU A 71 -18.38 -8.86 4.34
N THR A 72 -18.84 -8.11 5.34
CA THR A 72 -19.29 -8.60 6.65
C THR A 72 -20.77 -8.26 6.86
N GLN A 73 -21.47 -9.08 7.67
CA GLN A 73 -22.90 -8.89 7.95
C GLN A 73 -23.22 -7.51 8.56
N ARG A 74 -22.30 -6.97 9.36
CA ARG A 74 -22.41 -5.65 9.99
C ARG A 74 -21.09 -4.90 9.83
N PRO A 75 -21.13 -3.56 9.67
CA PRO A 75 -19.92 -2.77 9.64
C PRO A 75 -19.21 -2.89 11.00
N SER A 76 -17.91 -3.18 10.96
CA SER A 76 -17.11 -3.36 12.17
C SER A 76 -15.69 -2.82 11.97
N TYR A 77 -14.92 -2.77 13.06
CA TYR A 77 -13.49 -2.47 13.02
C TYR A 77 -12.63 -3.74 13.07
N LEU A 78 -13.25 -4.92 12.97
CA LEU A 78 -12.57 -6.19 13.18
C LEU A 78 -11.46 -6.42 12.15
N THR A 79 -11.72 -6.09 10.88
CA THR A 79 -10.72 -6.26 9.82
C THR A 79 -9.50 -5.37 10.05
N GLY A 80 -9.72 -4.10 10.38
CA GLY A 80 -8.62 -3.19 10.69
C GLY A 80 -7.83 -3.60 11.94
N MET A 81 -8.53 -4.06 12.99
CA MET A 81 -7.89 -4.55 14.22
C MET A 81 -7.09 -5.83 13.96
N ALA A 82 -7.62 -6.78 13.19
CA ALA A 82 -6.93 -7.99 12.80
C ALA A 82 -5.66 -7.67 11.99
N TYR A 83 -5.73 -6.71 11.07
CA TYR A 83 -4.56 -6.26 10.31
C TYR A 83 -3.47 -5.68 11.22
N LEU A 84 -3.85 -4.81 12.18
CA LEU A 84 -2.89 -4.27 13.17
C LEU A 84 -2.28 -5.36 14.04
N LEU A 85 -3.06 -6.36 14.44
CA LEU A 85 -2.55 -7.50 15.21
C LEU A 85 -1.53 -8.29 14.39
N ILE A 86 -1.89 -8.70 13.16
CA ILE A 86 -1.02 -9.50 12.29
C ILE A 86 0.29 -8.77 12.01
N THR A 87 0.22 -7.48 11.66
CA THR A 87 1.43 -6.66 11.41
C THR A 87 2.27 -6.44 12.65
N SER A 88 1.76 -6.70 13.85
CA SER A 88 2.54 -6.61 15.10
C SER A 88 3.15 -7.95 15.51
N LEU A 89 2.78 -9.05 14.84
CA LEU A 89 3.41 -10.36 15.07
C LEU A 89 4.79 -10.48 14.39
N PHE A 90 5.05 -9.67 13.37
CA PHE A 90 6.28 -9.69 12.58
C PHE A 90 7.00 -8.34 12.71
N SER A 91 8.15 -8.33 13.38
CA SER A 91 8.91 -7.09 13.62
C SER A 91 9.34 -6.41 12.32
N GLU A 92 9.65 -7.18 11.27
CA GLU A 92 10.02 -6.67 9.95
C GLU A 92 8.91 -5.82 9.30
N TRP A 93 7.64 -6.07 9.63
CA TRP A 93 6.49 -5.35 9.07
C TRP A 93 6.20 -4.04 9.82
N GLU A 94 6.91 -3.80 10.92
CA GLU A 94 6.83 -2.56 11.69
C GLU A 94 7.95 -1.58 11.34
N ILE A 95 8.95 -2.00 10.57
CA ILE A 95 10.06 -1.15 10.13
C ILE A 95 9.62 -0.37 8.90
N LEU A 96 10.04 0.90 8.81
CA LEU A 96 9.85 1.69 7.60
C LEU A 96 10.69 1.11 6.46
N SER A 97 10.08 0.26 5.64
CA SER A 97 10.72 -0.39 4.49
C SER A 97 10.01 -0.02 3.19
N SER A 98 10.69 -0.19 2.06
CA SER A 98 10.08 0.05 0.76
C SER A 98 8.76 -0.75 0.55
N PRO A 99 8.68 -2.05 0.91
CA PRO A 99 7.43 -2.81 0.87
C PRO A 99 6.29 -2.19 1.68
N THR A 100 6.54 -1.61 2.85
CA THR A 100 5.46 -0.99 3.65
C THR A 100 4.85 0.23 2.97
N ILE A 101 5.65 1.04 2.27
CA ILE A 101 5.15 2.19 1.50
C ILE A 101 4.31 1.70 0.33
N VAL A 102 4.84 0.74 -0.44
CA VAL A 102 4.15 0.16 -1.60
C VAL A 102 2.84 -0.51 -1.20
N ASN A 103 2.80 -1.22 -0.07
CA ASN A 103 1.59 -1.87 0.42
C ASN A 103 0.45 -0.87 0.64
N THR A 104 0.76 0.36 1.05
CA THR A 104 -0.23 1.45 1.17
C THR A 104 -0.88 1.79 -0.17
N LEU A 105 -0.08 1.87 -1.23
CA LEU A 105 -0.57 2.09 -2.60
C LEU A 105 -1.34 0.85 -3.10
N MET A 106 -0.89 -0.36 -2.78
CA MET A 106 -1.54 -1.60 -3.22
C MET A 106 -2.91 -1.80 -2.58
N ILE A 107 -3.09 -1.42 -1.31
CA ILE A 107 -4.41 -1.42 -0.66
C ILE A 107 -5.36 -0.44 -1.36
N TRP A 108 -4.86 0.73 -1.78
CA TRP A 108 -5.65 1.67 -2.56
C TRP A 108 -6.01 1.09 -3.94
N VAL A 109 -5.07 0.45 -4.64
CA VAL A 109 -5.32 -0.26 -5.91
C VAL A 109 -6.41 -1.32 -5.74
N LEU A 110 -6.33 -2.14 -4.69
CA LEU A 110 -7.34 -3.14 -4.36
C LEU A 110 -8.73 -2.50 -4.20
N GLY A 111 -8.81 -1.40 -3.44
CA GLY A 111 -10.06 -0.66 -3.25
C GLY A 111 -10.64 -0.14 -4.56
N GLN A 112 -9.79 0.35 -5.47
CA GLN A 112 -10.22 0.78 -6.80
C GLN A 112 -10.71 -0.38 -7.65
N MET A 113 -10.03 -1.54 -7.61
CA MET A 113 -10.45 -2.74 -8.32
C MET A 113 -11.86 -3.18 -7.93
N CYS A 114 -12.20 -3.16 -6.63
CA CYS A 114 -13.54 -3.49 -6.15
C CYS A 114 -14.65 -2.57 -6.69
N THR A 115 -14.31 -1.37 -7.17
CA THR A 115 -15.29 -0.40 -7.71
C THR A 115 -15.46 -0.47 -9.23
N ILE A 116 -14.57 -1.17 -9.95
CA ILE A 116 -14.56 -1.20 -11.43
C ILE A 116 -15.88 -1.73 -12.00
N HIS A 117 -16.45 -2.77 -11.39
CA HIS A 117 -17.68 -3.41 -11.89
C HIS A 117 -18.83 -2.40 -12.00
N ASN A 118 -19.01 -1.53 -11.00
CA ASN A 118 -20.14 -0.60 -10.91
C ASN A 118 -19.83 0.82 -11.39
N SER A 119 -18.66 1.04 -12.01
CA SER A 119 -18.24 2.36 -12.45
C SER A 119 -18.76 2.70 -13.85
N THR A 120 -19.23 3.93 -14.02
CA THR A 120 -19.57 4.51 -15.33
C THR A 120 -18.33 4.91 -16.14
N LYS A 121 -17.16 5.02 -15.50
CA LYS A 121 -15.88 5.41 -16.12
C LYS A 121 -14.76 4.41 -15.76
N PRO A 122 -14.85 3.15 -16.21
CA PRO A 122 -13.88 2.10 -15.87
C PRO A 122 -12.47 2.42 -16.36
N LYS A 123 -12.34 2.99 -17.57
CA LYS A 123 -11.03 3.36 -18.15
C LYS A 123 -10.23 4.32 -17.28
N THR A 124 -10.87 5.31 -16.66
CA THR A 124 -10.17 6.26 -15.76
C THR A 124 -9.66 5.55 -14.51
N ILE A 125 -10.46 4.66 -13.93
CA ILE A 125 -10.04 3.87 -12.74
C ILE A 125 -8.86 2.98 -13.11
N LEU A 126 -8.93 2.30 -14.26
CA LEU A 126 -7.88 1.43 -14.78
C LEU A 126 -6.57 2.17 -15.06
N PHE A 127 -6.66 3.37 -15.67
CA PHE A 127 -5.50 4.23 -15.87
C PHE A 127 -4.84 4.59 -14.55
N ASN A 128 -5.64 5.01 -13.55
CA ASN A 128 -5.13 5.42 -12.25
C ASN A 128 -4.52 4.22 -11.48
N ILE A 129 -5.09 3.03 -11.61
CA ILE A 129 -4.50 1.79 -11.07
C ILE A 129 -3.13 1.54 -11.71
N GLY A 130 -3.07 1.61 -13.05
CA GLY A 130 -1.82 1.42 -13.78
C GLY A 130 -0.75 2.42 -13.35
N MET A 131 -1.12 3.70 -13.23
CA MET A 131 -0.25 4.78 -12.77
C MET A 131 0.23 4.56 -11.33
N ALA A 132 -0.64 4.11 -10.42
CA ALA A 132 -0.25 3.83 -9.05
C ALA A 132 0.75 2.68 -8.95
N ILE A 133 0.59 1.61 -9.74
CA ILE A 133 1.56 0.50 -9.80
C ILE A 133 2.89 0.98 -10.41
N GLY A 134 2.83 1.82 -11.45
CA GLY A 134 4.02 2.38 -12.08
C GLY A 134 4.80 3.27 -11.12
N LEU A 135 4.11 4.14 -10.38
CA LEU A 135 4.70 4.95 -9.33
C LEU A 135 5.30 4.08 -8.21
N ALA A 136 4.58 3.05 -7.78
CA ALA A 136 5.03 2.14 -6.73
C ALA A 136 6.29 1.36 -7.14
N SER A 137 6.48 1.08 -8.43
CA SER A 137 7.68 0.42 -8.95
C SER A 137 8.98 1.21 -8.70
N PHE A 138 8.90 2.55 -8.56
CA PHE A 138 10.04 3.37 -8.17
C PHE A 138 10.39 3.34 -6.69
N PHE A 139 9.46 2.88 -5.84
CA PHE A 139 9.75 2.58 -4.45
C PHE A 139 10.27 1.15 -4.33
N TYR A 140 9.58 0.18 -4.91
CA TYR A 140 9.93 -1.24 -4.86
C TYR A 140 9.77 -1.88 -6.23
N PHE A 141 10.87 -2.31 -6.86
CA PHE A 141 10.84 -2.84 -8.23
C PHE A 141 9.91 -4.06 -8.42
N PRO A 142 9.85 -5.03 -7.47
CA PRO A 142 8.96 -6.20 -7.61
C PRO A 142 7.46 -5.88 -7.73
N THR A 143 7.05 -4.63 -7.48
CA THR A 143 5.64 -4.21 -7.62
C THR A 143 5.10 -4.37 -9.04
N VAL A 144 5.97 -4.43 -10.05
CA VAL A 144 5.56 -4.67 -11.45
C VAL A 144 4.77 -5.97 -11.60
N VAL A 145 4.98 -6.98 -10.74
CA VAL A 145 4.22 -8.25 -10.76
C VAL A 145 2.71 -8.01 -10.51
N PHE A 146 2.33 -6.96 -9.79
CA PHE A 146 0.92 -6.64 -9.55
C PHE A 146 0.15 -6.21 -10.81
N TYR A 147 0.83 -5.86 -11.91
CA TYR A 147 0.13 -5.71 -13.20
C TYR A 147 -0.56 -7.00 -13.62
N LEU A 148 0.09 -8.15 -13.43
CA LEU A 148 -0.51 -9.45 -13.74
C LEU A 148 -1.77 -9.68 -12.90
N LEU A 149 -1.73 -9.33 -11.62
CA LEU A 149 -2.88 -9.43 -10.72
C LEU A 149 -4.03 -8.52 -11.17
N VAL A 150 -3.75 -7.29 -11.59
CA VAL A 150 -4.78 -6.38 -12.14
C VAL A 150 -5.37 -6.93 -13.43
N MET A 151 -4.54 -7.44 -14.35
CA MET A 151 -5.01 -8.02 -15.61
C MET A 151 -5.91 -9.24 -15.36
N LEU A 152 -5.53 -10.12 -14.44
CA LEU A 152 -6.38 -11.23 -14.00
C LEU A 152 -7.68 -10.75 -13.36
N GLY A 153 -7.61 -9.71 -12.52
CA GLY A 153 -8.79 -9.11 -11.91
C GLY A 153 -9.79 -8.56 -12.94
N ILE A 154 -9.31 -7.88 -13.99
CA ILE A 154 -10.16 -7.40 -15.09
C ILE A 154 -10.75 -8.59 -15.85
N PHE A 155 -9.92 -9.59 -16.16
CA PHE A 155 -10.34 -10.79 -16.87
C PHE A 155 -11.47 -11.55 -16.16
N ILE A 156 -11.44 -11.61 -14.82
CA ILE A 156 -12.47 -12.30 -14.02
C ILE A 156 -13.73 -11.45 -13.88
N THR A 157 -13.57 -10.14 -13.66
CA THR A 157 -14.70 -9.27 -13.29
C THR A 157 -15.45 -8.69 -14.49
N ARG A 158 -14.84 -8.69 -15.69
CA ARG A 158 -15.39 -8.05 -16.88
C ARG A 158 -15.09 -8.85 -18.16
N PRO A 159 -15.95 -8.75 -19.18
CA PRO A 159 -15.65 -9.29 -20.49
C PRO A 159 -14.40 -8.62 -21.08
N PHE A 160 -13.61 -9.40 -21.81
CA PHE A 160 -12.36 -8.93 -22.39
C PHE A 160 -12.58 -7.73 -23.33
N ALA A 161 -11.92 -6.62 -23.04
CA ALA A 161 -11.91 -5.42 -23.86
C ALA A 161 -10.49 -4.88 -24.01
N LEU A 162 -9.88 -5.06 -25.19
CA LEU A 162 -8.51 -4.60 -25.48
C LEU A 162 -8.22 -3.16 -25.02
N PRO A 163 -9.11 -2.17 -25.19
CA PRO A 163 -8.85 -0.80 -24.73
C PRO A 163 -8.66 -0.68 -23.22
N GLU A 164 -9.33 -1.51 -22.41
CA GLU A 164 -9.18 -1.49 -20.95
C GLU A 164 -7.79 -1.98 -20.53
N TRP A 165 -7.28 -3.01 -21.21
CA TRP A 165 -5.95 -3.58 -20.97
C TRP A 165 -4.84 -2.58 -21.35
N LEU A 166 -4.96 -1.97 -22.53
CA LEU A 166 -4.02 -0.97 -22.99
C LEU A 166 -3.98 0.24 -22.05
N VAL A 167 -5.11 0.68 -21.52
CA VAL A 167 -5.19 1.83 -20.61
C VAL A 167 -4.45 1.56 -19.28
N VAL A 168 -4.50 0.34 -18.75
CA VAL A 168 -3.71 -0.03 -17.56
C VAL A 168 -2.21 0.04 -17.86
N LEU A 169 -1.78 -0.49 -19.00
CA LEU A 169 -0.37 -0.46 -19.41
C LEU A 169 0.11 0.97 -19.66
N LEU A 170 -0.68 1.80 -20.34
CA LEU A 170 -0.38 3.21 -20.56
C LEU A 170 -0.26 3.97 -19.24
N GLY A 171 -1.19 3.73 -18.30
CA GLY A 171 -1.09 4.27 -16.95
C GLY A 171 0.23 3.89 -16.28
N GLY A 172 0.67 2.64 -16.45
CA GLY A 172 1.92 2.14 -15.89
C GLY A 172 3.19 2.71 -16.47
N ILE A 173 3.19 3.03 -17.77
CA ILE A 173 4.32 3.65 -18.46
C ILE A 173 4.41 5.14 -18.15
N THR A 174 3.28 5.80 -17.83
CA THR A 174 3.23 7.26 -17.64
C THR A 174 4.23 7.79 -16.60
N PRO A 175 4.45 7.16 -15.43
CA PRO A 175 5.45 7.64 -14.46
C PRO A 175 6.91 7.56 -14.96
N TYR A 176 7.19 6.80 -16.01
CA TYR A 176 8.54 6.63 -16.57
C TYR A 176 8.93 7.72 -17.59
N TYR A 177 7.96 8.50 -18.06
CA TYR A 177 8.17 9.60 -19.00
C TYR A 177 8.28 10.93 -18.25
#